data_AF-A0A811TXZ4-F1
#
_entry.id   AF-A0A811TXZ4-F1
#
_cell.length_a   1.000
_cell.length_b   1.000
_cell.length_c   1.000
_cell.angle_alpha   90.00
_cell.angle_beta   90.00
_cell.angle_gamma   90.00
#
_symmetry.space_group_name_H-M   'P 1'
#
loop_
_entity.id
_entity.type
_entity.pdbx_description
1 polymer ?
#
loop_
_entity_poly.entity_id
_entity_poly.type
_entity_poly.pdbx_seq_one_letter_code
_entity_poly.pdbx_strand_id
1 'polypeptide(L)'
;MPLNVKLNNEKSPDSESPLNRADNETKAENGTKAPDVKPTSEEVTKASYDLSKFKLTRILQNNTLRKTIALLGTLPDVSDNDLAVLLLEKQAFKEQDVQTAHDNTLETVPSIFSDALQVCTEFINNIYGSLNVFQVLS
;
A
#
# COMPACT_ATOMS: atom_id res chain seq x y z
N MET A 1 32.46 -21.36 -35.35
CA MET A 1 33.71 -21.72 -34.61
C MET A 1 33.39 -21.64 -33.11
N PRO A 2 33.96 -22.53 -32.27
CA PRO A 2 33.34 -23.11 -31.07
C PRO A 2 33.54 -22.32 -29.75
N LEU A 3 32.74 -22.72 -28.74
CA LEU A 3 32.81 -22.39 -27.31
C LEU A 3 34.19 -22.70 -26.70
N ASN A 4 34.63 -21.90 -25.71
CA ASN A 4 35.47 -22.39 -24.63
C ASN A 4 35.33 -21.61 -23.31
N VAL A 5 35.42 -22.40 -22.24
CA VAL A 5 35.06 -22.22 -20.82
C VAL A 5 36.21 -21.60 -20.00
N LYS A 6 35.92 -20.93 -18.87
CA LYS A 6 36.42 -21.29 -17.51
C LYS A 6 36.06 -20.28 -16.40
N LEU A 7 35.34 -20.80 -15.39
CA LEU A 7 35.36 -20.36 -13.99
C LEU A 7 36.82 -20.26 -13.49
N ASN A 8 37.08 -19.32 -12.58
CA ASN A 8 38.06 -19.51 -11.52
C ASN A 8 37.61 -18.79 -10.25
N ASN A 9 37.37 -19.59 -9.20
CA ASN A 9 37.47 -19.20 -7.80
C ASN A 9 38.96 -19.12 -7.45
N GLU A 10 39.36 -18.10 -6.69
CA GLU A 10 40.45 -18.25 -5.73
C GLU A 10 40.16 -17.45 -4.46
N LYS A 11 40.37 -18.10 -3.33
CA LYS A 11 40.12 -17.69 -1.94
C LYS A 11 41.48 -17.59 -1.25
N SER A 12 41.54 -16.75 -0.20
CA SER A 12 42.25 -16.92 1.11
C SER A 12 43.16 -15.73 1.45
N PRO A 13 43.64 -15.52 2.71
CA PRO A 13 43.24 -16.05 4.03
C PRO A 13 43.08 -14.92 5.11
N ASP A 14 42.17 -15.07 6.08
CA ASP A 14 42.38 -15.43 7.51
C ASP A 14 42.82 -14.29 8.46
N SER A 15 41.95 -14.02 9.44
CA SER A 15 42.35 -13.85 10.84
C SER A 15 41.20 -14.31 11.76
N GLU A 16 41.45 -15.44 12.41
CA GLU A 16 40.66 -16.21 13.40
C GLU A 16 40.29 -15.39 14.66
N SER A 17 39.05 -15.39 15.18
CA SER A 17 38.35 -16.35 16.09
C SER A 17 38.69 -16.19 17.60
N PRO A 18 38.01 -16.84 18.57
CA PRO A 18 36.57 -16.92 18.95
C PRO A 18 36.35 -16.91 20.49
N LEU A 19 35.10 -17.07 21.00
CA LEU A 19 34.65 -17.77 22.25
C LEU A 19 33.31 -17.17 22.75
N ASN A 20 32.34 -17.84 23.38
CA ASN A 20 31.86 -19.23 23.49
C ASN A 20 30.45 -19.15 24.15
N ARG A 21 29.60 -20.15 23.89
CA ARG A 21 28.29 -20.40 24.54
C ARG A 21 28.37 -20.59 26.07
N ALA A 22 27.28 -20.25 26.77
CA ALA A 22 26.74 -21.07 27.87
C ALA A 22 25.28 -20.69 28.18
N ASP A 23 24.40 -21.69 28.20
CA ASP A 23 23.08 -21.67 28.83
C ASP A 23 23.23 -21.63 30.36
N ASN A 24 22.31 -20.99 31.08
CA ASN A 24 21.93 -21.34 32.46
C ASN A 24 20.65 -20.59 32.89
N GLU A 25 19.62 -21.36 33.25
CA GLU A 25 18.46 -20.92 34.02
C GLU A 25 18.86 -20.62 35.47
N THR A 26 18.36 -19.53 36.07
CA THR A 26 17.95 -19.53 37.48
C THR A 26 16.91 -18.44 37.76
N LYS A 27 15.91 -18.82 38.53
CA LYS A 27 14.68 -18.11 38.90
C LYS A 27 14.89 -17.40 40.25
N ALA A 28 14.51 -16.11 40.38
CA ALA A 28 14.02 -15.51 41.64
C ALA A 28 13.39 -14.13 41.40
N GLU A 29 12.23 -13.93 42.02
CA GLU A 29 11.29 -12.80 41.97
C GLU A 29 11.84 -11.53 42.64
N ASN A 30 11.39 -10.32 42.24
CA ASN A 30 10.32 -9.59 42.95
C ASN A 30 10.05 -8.18 42.35
N GLY A 31 8.77 -7.93 42.03
CA GLY A 31 8.05 -6.67 42.23
C GLY A 31 8.50 -5.36 41.57
N THR A 32 7.87 -4.98 40.46
CA THR A 32 7.36 -3.60 40.24
C THR A 32 6.16 -3.66 39.29
N LYS A 33 5.02 -3.11 39.73
CA LYS A 33 3.73 -3.11 39.03
C LYS A 33 3.83 -2.46 37.64
N ALA A 34 3.44 -3.20 36.60
CA ALA A 34 3.11 -2.62 35.30
C ALA A 34 1.78 -1.84 35.42
N PRO A 35 1.65 -0.64 34.84
CA PRO A 35 0.33 -0.06 34.64
C PRO A 35 -0.41 -0.89 33.58
N ASP A 36 -1.53 -1.46 34.01
CA ASP A 36 -2.56 -2.07 33.18
C ASP A 36 -3.17 -0.98 32.27
N VAL A 37 -2.57 -0.77 31.09
CA VAL A 37 -3.20 -0.01 30.03
C VAL A 37 -4.10 -0.98 29.27
N LYS A 38 -5.32 -1.13 29.80
CA LYS A 38 -6.48 -1.62 29.04
C LYS A 38 -6.48 -0.91 27.69
N PRO A 39 -6.53 -1.62 26.54
CA PRO A 39 -6.86 -0.98 25.29
C PRO A 39 -8.32 -0.55 25.42
N THR A 40 -8.54 0.73 25.75
CA THR A 40 -9.84 1.36 25.59
C THR A 40 -10.12 1.33 24.09
N SER A 41 -10.86 0.31 23.67
CA SER A 41 -11.58 0.29 22.40
C SER A 41 -12.66 1.36 22.51
N GLU A 42 -12.25 2.62 22.45
CA GLU A 42 -13.14 3.71 22.10
C GLU A 42 -13.60 3.39 20.68
N GLU A 43 -14.85 2.98 20.59
CA GLU A 43 -15.59 2.87 19.35
C GLU A 43 -15.46 4.23 18.65
N VAL A 44 -14.51 4.30 17.71
CA VAL A 44 -14.23 5.50 16.91
C VAL A 44 -15.52 5.80 16.15
N THR A 45 -16.32 6.70 16.71
CA THR A 45 -17.42 7.35 16.00
C THR A 45 -16.81 7.82 14.69
N LYS A 46 -17.31 7.26 13.58
CA LYS A 46 -16.73 7.46 12.25
C LYS A 46 -16.73 8.96 11.95
N ALA A 47 -15.60 9.62 12.19
CA ALA A 47 -15.46 11.04 11.94
C ALA A 47 -15.67 11.26 10.44
N SER A 48 -16.79 11.88 10.09
CA SER A 48 -17.14 12.18 8.71
C SER A 48 -16.63 13.58 8.41
N TYR A 49 -15.51 13.66 7.69
CA TYR A 49 -14.95 14.92 7.23
C TYR A 49 -15.51 15.30 5.86
N ASP A 50 -15.83 16.57 5.66
CA ASP A 50 -16.20 17.09 4.35
C ASP A 50 -14.95 17.51 3.57
N LEU A 51 -14.42 16.58 2.78
CA LEU A 51 -13.19 16.81 2.01
C LEU A 51 -13.31 17.92 0.95
N SER A 52 -14.53 18.35 0.59
CA SER A 52 -14.74 19.47 -0.33
C SER A 52 -14.26 20.81 0.26
N LYS A 53 -14.13 20.88 1.59
CA LYS A 53 -13.69 22.07 2.33
C LYS A 53 -12.20 22.10 2.62
N PHE A 54 -11.47 21.03 2.29
CA PHE A 54 -10.02 20.96 2.51
C PHE A 54 -9.30 22.05 1.70
N LYS A 55 -8.55 22.90 2.40
CA LYS A 55 -7.72 23.96 1.78
C LYS A 55 -6.28 23.50 1.70
N LEU A 56 -5.81 23.18 0.49
CA LEU A 56 -4.44 22.76 0.24
C LEU A 56 -3.44 23.91 0.53
N THR A 57 -2.42 23.62 1.33
CA THR A 57 -1.26 24.50 1.55
C THR A 57 -0.08 24.07 0.67
N ARG A 58 0.29 22.78 0.69
CA ARG A 58 1.37 22.24 -0.16
C ARG A 58 1.29 20.72 -0.31
N ILE A 59 1.92 20.21 -1.36
CA ILE A 59 2.18 18.77 -1.52
C ILE A 59 3.43 18.43 -0.69
N LEU A 60 3.29 17.47 0.23
CA LEU A 60 4.42 16.95 1.03
C LEU A 60 5.15 15.84 0.27
N GLN A 61 4.41 14.97 -0.39
CA GLN A 61 4.95 13.85 -1.16
C GLN A 61 4.01 13.50 -2.32
N ASN A 62 4.57 13.19 -3.48
CA ASN A 62 3.84 12.61 -4.61
C ASN A 62 4.65 11.43 -5.17
N ASN A 63 4.13 10.21 -5.05
CA ASN A 63 4.81 9.00 -5.50
C ASN A 63 4.01 8.32 -6.61
N THR A 64 4.49 8.45 -7.85
CA THR A 64 3.83 7.89 -9.03
C THR A 64 3.99 6.37 -9.17
N LEU A 65 4.96 5.76 -8.49
CA LEU A 65 5.15 4.30 -8.49
C LEU A 65 4.15 3.63 -7.54
N ARG A 66 4.05 4.15 -6.30
CA ARG A 66 3.11 3.66 -5.28
C ARG A 66 1.69 4.22 -5.43
N LYS A 67 1.48 5.15 -6.36
CA LYS A 67 0.18 5.80 -6.60
C LYS A 67 -0.38 6.48 -5.34
N THR A 68 0.50 7.12 -4.58
CA THR A 68 0.16 7.84 -3.34
C THR A 68 0.52 9.32 -3.42
N ILE A 69 -0.26 10.15 -2.73
CA ILE A 69 0.00 11.57 -2.53
C ILE A 69 -0.30 11.97 -1.08
N ALA A 70 0.59 12.77 -0.49
CA ALA A 70 0.43 13.34 0.85
C ALA A 70 0.37 14.87 0.75
N LEU A 71 -0.67 15.46 1.32
CA LEU A 71 -1.02 16.88 1.22
C LEU A 71 -1.04 17.50 2.61
N LEU A 72 -0.50 18.72 2.74
CA LEU A 72 -0.66 19.57 3.92
C LEU A 72 -1.72 20.62 3.62
N GLY A 73 -2.64 20.85 4.53
CA GLY A 73 -3.70 21.84 4.39
C GLY A 73 -4.39 22.16 5.69
N THR A 74 -5.59 22.75 5.60
CA THR A 74 -6.48 23.01 6.75
C THR A 74 -7.89 22.53 6.45
N LEU A 75 -8.67 22.26 7.50
CA LEU A 75 -10.09 21.89 7.46
C LEU A 75 -10.88 22.89 8.31
N PRO A 76 -11.32 24.02 7.73
CA PRO A 76 -11.97 25.10 8.47
C PRO A 76 -13.29 24.68 9.16
N ASP A 77 -13.91 23.60 8.70
CA ASP A 77 -15.11 23.04 9.32
C ASP A 77 -14.82 22.29 10.63
N VAL A 78 -13.58 21.87 10.85
CA VAL A 78 -13.12 21.19 12.06
C VAL A 78 -12.34 22.14 12.96
N SER A 79 -11.38 22.88 12.38
CA SER A 79 -10.55 23.86 13.07
C SER A 79 -9.99 24.89 12.09
N ASP A 80 -10.11 26.17 12.43
CA ASP A 80 -9.66 27.27 11.58
C ASP A 80 -8.14 27.42 11.52
N ASN A 81 -7.43 26.98 12.57
CA ASN A 81 -5.99 27.24 12.74
C ASN A 81 -5.13 25.98 12.67
N ASP A 82 -5.73 24.79 12.82
CA ASP A 82 -4.96 23.56 12.85
C ASP A 82 -4.61 23.07 11.43
N LEU A 83 -3.37 22.60 11.31
CA LEU A 83 -2.88 21.97 10.10
C LEU A 83 -3.33 20.50 10.07
N ALA A 84 -3.75 20.06 8.88
CA ALA A 84 -4.16 18.69 8.58
C ALA A 84 -3.26 18.08 7.51
N VAL A 85 -3.03 16.78 7.62
CA VAL A 85 -2.34 15.99 6.60
C VAL A 85 -3.33 15.02 5.97
N LEU A 86 -3.50 15.09 4.65
CA LEU A 86 -4.36 14.20 3.87
C LEU A 86 -3.50 13.25 3.04
N LEU A 87 -3.70 11.95 3.21
CA LEU A 87 -3.04 10.90 2.43
C LEU A 87 -4.07 10.25 1.51
N LEU A 88 -3.78 10.22 0.22
CA LEU A 88 -4.62 9.57 -0.80
C LEU A 88 -3.81 8.48 -1.51
N GLU A 89 -4.42 7.31 -1.64
CA GLU A 89 -3.82 6.13 -2.28
C GLU A 89 -4.81 5.48 -3.23
N LYS A 90 -4.35 5.12 -4.43
CA LYS A 90 -5.13 4.31 -5.37
C LYS A 90 -5.31 2.91 -4.80
N GLN A 91 -6.55 2.47 -4.75
CA GLN A 91 -6.85 1.08 -4.39
C GLN A 91 -6.36 0.14 -5.50
N ALA A 92 -5.78 -0.99 -5.10
CA ALA A 92 -5.43 -2.05 -6.03
C ALA A 92 -6.71 -2.76 -6.51
N PHE A 93 -6.70 -3.21 -7.76
CA PHE A 93 -7.76 -4.07 -8.28
C PHE A 93 -7.77 -5.41 -7.55
N LYS A 94 -8.96 -5.95 -7.28
CA LYS A 94 -9.13 -7.35 -6.86
C LYS A 94 -9.36 -8.20 -8.10
N GLU A 95 -8.96 -9.48 -8.05
CA GLU A 95 -9.12 -10.39 -9.20
C GLU A 95 -10.58 -10.48 -9.67
N GLN A 96 -11.52 -10.55 -8.72
CA GLN A 96 -12.95 -10.58 -8.99
C GLN A 96 -13.46 -9.36 -9.77
N ASP A 97 -12.85 -8.18 -9.59
CA ASP A 97 -13.31 -6.94 -10.21
C ASP A 97 -12.93 -6.91 -11.70
N VAL A 98 -11.86 -7.63 -12.08
CA VAL A 98 -11.28 -7.66 -13.44
C VAL A 98 -11.51 -8.99 -14.16
N GLN A 99 -12.29 -9.89 -13.55
CA GLN A 99 -12.61 -11.18 -14.14
C GLN A 99 -13.57 -10.99 -15.33
N THR A 100 -13.22 -11.57 -16.48
CA THR A 100 -14.04 -11.52 -17.71
C THR A 100 -14.83 -12.80 -17.98
N ALA A 101 -14.42 -13.92 -17.38
CA ALA A 101 -15.12 -15.19 -17.47
C ALA A 101 -16.15 -15.29 -16.34
N HIS A 102 -17.43 -15.19 -16.67
CA HIS A 102 -18.51 -15.43 -15.72
C HIS A 102 -18.82 -16.93 -15.68
N ASP A 103 -18.57 -17.58 -14.54
CA ASP A 103 -19.32 -18.78 -14.22
C ASP A 103 -20.76 -18.35 -13.98
N ASN A 104 -21.71 -18.90 -14.75
CA ASN A 104 -23.15 -18.58 -14.74
C ASN A 104 -23.86 -18.88 -13.39
N THR A 105 -23.13 -18.97 -12.29
CA THR A 105 -23.58 -19.45 -10.98
C THR A 105 -23.50 -18.38 -9.89
N LEU A 106 -22.92 -17.20 -10.16
CA LEU A 106 -22.84 -16.10 -9.18
C LEU A 106 -23.61 -14.87 -9.64
N GLU A 107 -24.61 -14.49 -8.84
CA GLU A 107 -25.36 -13.24 -8.96
C GLU A 107 -24.41 -12.03 -8.97
N THR A 108 -24.50 -11.23 -10.03
CA THR A 108 -24.10 -9.81 -10.12
C THR A 108 -22.86 -9.41 -9.32
N VAL A 109 -21.72 -10.04 -9.60
CA VAL A 109 -20.43 -9.49 -9.18
C VAL A 109 -20.15 -8.25 -10.05
N PRO A 110 -19.88 -7.08 -9.45
CA PRO A 110 -19.52 -5.89 -10.23
C PRO A 110 -18.19 -6.14 -10.95
N SER A 111 -18.25 -6.24 -12.29
CA SER A 111 -17.07 -6.34 -13.14
C SER A 111 -16.80 -4.98 -13.79
N ILE A 112 -15.52 -4.62 -13.88
CA ILE A 112 -15.10 -3.43 -14.64
C ILE A 112 -15.34 -3.61 -16.14
N PHE A 113 -15.33 -4.85 -16.64
CA PHE A 113 -15.52 -5.16 -18.05
C PHE A 113 -17.01 -5.36 -18.31
N SER A 114 -17.68 -4.26 -18.66
CA SER A 114 -19.09 -4.25 -19.04
C SER A 114 -19.31 -3.36 -20.26
N ASP A 115 -20.47 -3.49 -20.90
CA ASP A 115 -20.86 -2.63 -22.04
C ASP A 115 -20.98 -1.15 -21.67
N ALA A 116 -21.03 -0.83 -20.37
CA ALA A 116 -21.06 0.54 -19.85
C ALA A 116 -19.65 1.15 -19.68
N LEU A 117 -18.57 0.38 -19.87
CA LEU A 117 -17.20 0.85 -19.67
C LEU A 117 -16.84 1.92 -20.71
N GLN A 118 -16.52 3.12 -20.23
CA GLN A 118 -16.08 4.21 -21.09
C GLN A 118 -14.58 4.16 -21.30
N VAL A 119 -14.16 4.09 -22.57
CA VAL A 119 -12.76 4.03 -22.97
C VAL A 119 -12.43 5.10 -24.02
N CYS A 120 -11.27 5.72 -23.88
CA CYS A 120 -10.69 6.62 -24.86
C CYS A 120 -9.39 6.00 -25.40
N THR A 121 -9.30 5.80 -26.71
CA THR A 121 -8.13 5.19 -27.34
C THR A 121 -6.99 6.19 -27.48
N GLU A 122 -5.80 5.85 -27.00
CA GLU A 122 -4.58 6.62 -27.25
C GLU A 122 -3.84 6.13 -28.50
N PHE A 123 -3.63 4.81 -28.61
CA PHE A 123 -3.02 4.20 -29.79
C PHE A 123 -3.54 2.77 -30.02
N ILE A 124 -3.55 2.34 -31.28
CA ILE A 124 -3.78 0.94 -31.69
C ILE A 124 -2.71 0.55 -32.71
N ASN A 125 -2.11 -0.63 -32.54
CA ASN A 125 -1.26 -1.29 -33.51
C ASN A 125 -1.57 -2.79 -33.54
N ASN A 126 -2.34 -3.20 -34.56
CA ASN A 126 -2.82 -4.57 -34.73
C ASN A 126 -3.57 -5.04 -33.45
N ILE A 127 -3.00 -5.99 -32.70
CA ILE A 127 -3.60 -6.54 -31.47
C ILE A 127 -3.19 -5.80 -30.19
N TYR A 128 -2.31 -4.80 -30.29
CA TYR A 128 -1.85 -4.01 -29.15
C TYR A 128 -2.54 -2.64 -29.15
N GLY A 129 -2.92 -2.15 -27.99
CA GLY A 129 -3.44 -0.80 -27.84
C GLY A 129 -3.24 -0.24 -26.43
N SER A 130 -3.27 1.08 -26.34
CA SER A 130 -3.36 1.83 -25.08
C SER A 130 -4.71 2.52 -25.01
N LEU A 131 -5.42 2.29 -23.91
CA LEU A 131 -6.78 2.77 -23.66
C LEU A 131 -6.82 3.48 -22.31
N ASN A 132 -7.34 4.69 -22.29
CA ASN A 132 -7.70 5.40 -21.06
C ASN A 132 -9.09 4.94 -20.62
N VAL A 133 -9.16 4.28 -19.47
CA VAL A 133 -10.39 3.72 -18.92
C VAL A 133 -10.95 4.65 -17.83
N PHE A 134 -12.21 5.04 -17.97
CA PHE A 134 -12.91 5.88 -17.00
C PHE A 134 -13.96 5.05 -16.26
N GLN A 135 -13.65 4.71 -15.01
CA GLN A 135 -14.60 4.02 -14.14
C GLN A 135 -15.53 5.04 -13.48
N VAL A 136 -16.84 4.82 -13.60
CA VAL A 136 -17.83 5.55 -12.80
C VAL A 136 -17.74 5.00 -11.37
N LEU A 137 -17.37 5.86 -10.43
CA LEU A 137 -17.46 5.53 -9.00
C LEU A 137 -18.95 5.49 -8.65
N SER A 138 -19.51 4.28 -8.58
CA SER A 138 -20.89 4.00 -8.12
C SER A 138 -21.01 4.09 -6.62
#